data_AF-A0A9Q0ZP91-F1
#
_entry.id   AF-A0A9Q0ZP91-F1
#
_cell.length_a   1.000
_cell.length_b   1.000
_cell.length_c   1.000
_cell.angle_alpha   90.00
_cell.angle_beta   90.00
_cell.angle_gamma   90.00
#
_symmetry.space_group_name_H-M   'P 1'
#
loop_
_entity.id
_entity.type
_entity.pdbx_description
1 polymer ?
#
loop_
_entity_poly.entity_id
_entity_poly.type
_entity_poly.pdbx_seq_one_letter_code
_entity_poly.pdbx_strand_id
1 'polypeptide(L)'
;MTTETTSTPDPNTNPAPTPNPNPSSLIHPRREPFEHGLLPIPKLIFPDPTPTLIQLKQQLSTHNRVSSPLLADSLQISTDHARLILDTLASVLHSDSDPLVKARSDEVDSVGADLRDLILFLYIQSYKKLLPRTHKDAAAVADVWPSTSAFDGYLSALSPLQLVRSNSRRPSQADEEAHQLSYLKKSTWLTFSLFWQSLWKAKEKEKEKEKEKEKSLWFVLSMEGFEHLGFLLQFGDKGSEVVTLSQAAPFFANSDPDMPAVPAPATQVHDWISQNIASALETYY
;
A
#
# COMPACT_ATOMS: atom_id res chain seq x y z
N MET A 1 29.78 -54.11 39.81
CA MET A 1 29.61 -54.18 38.34
C MET A 1 28.25 -53.58 38.02
N THR A 2 28.27 -52.29 37.76
CA THR A 2 27.16 -51.44 37.35
C THR A 2 27.20 -51.34 35.83
N THR A 3 26.10 -51.64 35.16
CA THR A 3 25.93 -51.38 33.72
C THR A 3 24.79 -50.40 33.54
N GLU A 4 25.16 -49.20 33.11
CA GLU A 4 24.29 -48.14 32.61
C GLU A 4 23.60 -48.60 31.33
N THR A 5 22.34 -48.19 31.11
CA THR A 5 21.72 -48.27 29.78
C THR A 5 21.08 -46.93 29.48
N THR A 6 21.83 -46.15 28.70
CA THR A 6 21.47 -44.92 28.03
C THR A 6 20.19 -45.10 27.22
N SER A 7 19.18 -44.26 27.48
CA SER A 7 18.01 -44.08 26.62
C SER A 7 18.25 -42.90 25.68
N THR A 8 18.34 -43.21 24.39
CA THR A 8 18.43 -42.26 23.27
C THR A 8 17.04 -41.70 22.97
N PRO A 9 16.85 -40.39 22.75
CA PRO A 9 15.59 -39.85 22.26
C PRO A 9 15.53 -39.91 20.72
N ASP A 10 14.38 -40.35 20.20
CA ASP A 10 14.06 -40.44 18.77
C ASP A 10 14.12 -39.07 18.07
N PRO A 11 14.81 -38.92 16.93
CA PRO A 11 14.77 -37.71 16.12
C PRO A 11 13.78 -37.92 14.97
N ASN A 12 12.49 -37.66 15.19
CA ASN A 12 11.58 -37.50 14.05
C ASN A 12 10.39 -36.61 14.38
N THR A 13 10.66 -35.32 14.60
CA THR A 13 9.63 -34.29 14.39
C THR A 13 9.97 -33.61 13.07
N ASN A 14 9.33 -34.08 11.99
CA ASN A 14 9.38 -33.40 10.70
C ASN A 14 8.87 -31.96 10.92
N PRO A 15 9.62 -30.90 10.55
CA PRO A 15 9.05 -29.58 10.51
C PRO A 15 7.94 -29.57 9.45
N ALA A 16 6.80 -28.97 9.79
CA ALA A 16 5.71 -28.76 8.85
C ALA A 16 6.26 -28.13 7.56
N PRO A 17 5.78 -28.54 6.36
CA PRO A 17 6.26 -27.95 5.12
C PRO A 17 5.98 -26.45 5.14
N THR A 18 7.05 -25.67 4.99
CA THR A 18 6.98 -24.24 4.72
C THR A 18 6.07 -24.02 3.50
N PRO A 19 5.14 -23.06 3.52
CA PRO A 19 4.32 -22.78 2.36
C PRO A 19 5.26 -22.31 1.25
N ASN A 20 5.45 -23.15 0.24
CA ASN A 20 6.08 -22.74 -1.01
C ASN A 20 5.28 -21.54 -1.56
N PRO A 21 5.92 -20.44 -1.97
CA PRO A 21 5.21 -19.38 -2.65
C PRO A 21 4.58 -19.97 -3.91
N ASN A 22 3.25 -19.95 -3.98
CA ASN A 22 2.54 -20.42 -5.16
C ASN A 22 3.04 -19.59 -6.36
N PRO A 23 3.53 -20.23 -7.43
CA PRO A 23 4.05 -19.51 -8.61
C PRO A 23 2.94 -18.75 -9.38
N SER A 24 1.69 -18.83 -8.92
CA SER A 24 0.51 -18.13 -9.45
C SER A 24 0.05 -16.93 -8.61
N SER A 25 0.69 -16.63 -7.48
CA SER A 25 0.29 -15.49 -6.65
C SER A 25 0.74 -14.17 -7.29
N LEU A 26 -0.22 -13.45 -7.85
CA LEU A 26 -0.01 -12.12 -8.43
C LEU A 26 0.02 -11.04 -7.34
N ILE A 27 0.71 -9.94 -7.64
CA ILE A 27 0.70 -8.75 -6.78
C ILE A 27 -0.56 -7.93 -7.06
N HIS A 28 -1.25 -7.51 -6.00
CA HIS A 28 -2.44 -6.68 -6.06
C HIS A 28 -2.27 -5.43 -5.19
N PRO A 29 -2.86 -4.29 -5.57
CA PRO A 29 -2.95 -3.14 -4.68
C PRO A 29 -3.94 -3.46 -3.55
N ARG A 30 -3.61 -3.05 -2.32
CA ARG A 30 -4.61 -3.05 -1.22
C ARG A 30 -5.62 -1.96 -1.47
N ARG A 31 -6.91 -2.26 -1.36
CA ARG A 31 -8.01 -1.36 -1.74
C ARG A 31 -8.25 -0.28 -0.71
N GLU A 32 -8.11 -0.62 0.56
CA GLU A 32 -8.49 0.19 1.71
C GLU A 32 -7.82 1.57 1.71
N PRO A 33 -6.49 1.69 1.49
CA PRO A 33 -5.85 3.01 1.45
C PRO A 33 -6.32 3.90 0.30
N PHE A 34 -6.66 3.33 -0.87
CA PHE A 34 -7.11 4.11 -2.03
C PHE A 34 -8.61 4.46 -1.97
N GLU A 35 -9.42 3.58 -1.39
CA GLU A 35 -10.87 3.75 -1.32
C GLU A 35 -11.27 4.63 -0.13
N HIS A 36 -10.73 4.33 1.06
CA HIS A 36 -11.13 4.91 2.34
C HIS A 36 -10.06 5.80 2.99
N GLY A 37 -8.79 5.68 2.56
CA GLY A 37 -7.68 6.43 3.14
C GLY A 37 -7.53 7.88 2.64
N LEU A 38 -8.24 8.30 1.58
CA LEU A 38 -8.10 9.65 1.01
C LEU A 38 -8.89 10.69 1.79
N LEU A 39 -8.18 11.69 2.32
CA LEU A 39 -8.77 12.75 3.13
C LEU A 39 -8.95 14.04 2.34
N PRO A 40 -10.08 14.74 2.48
CA PRO A 40 -10.33 16.04 1.85
C PRO A 40 -9.60 17.18 2.59
N ILE A 41 -8.32 17.00 2.94
CA ILE A 41 -7.50 18.00 3.62
C ILE A 41 -6.56 18.62 2.58
N PRO A 42 -6.76 19.90 2.18
CA PRO A 42 -5.99 20.53 1.10
C PRO A 42 -4.48 20.52 1.34
N LYS A 43 -4.05 20.61 2.61
CA LYS A 43 -2.62 20.59 3.00
C LYS A 43 -1.94 19.23 2.80
N LEU A 44 -2.70 18.16 2.57
CA LEU A 44 -2.14 16.83 2.26
C LEU A 44 -1.97 16.59 0.77
N ILE A 45 -2.49 17.49 -0.08
CA ILE A 45 -2.34 17.39 -1.53
C ILE A 45 -1.03 18.10 -1.91
N PHE A 46 0.06 17.34 -1.90
CA PHE A 46 1.36 17.86 -2.28
C PHE A 46 1.46 17.99 -3.81
N PRO A 47 1.86 19.16 -4.34
CA PRO A 47 2.09 19.31 -5.79
C PRO A 47 3.28 18.47 -6.27
N ASP A 48 4.30 18.32 -5.42
CA ASP A 48 5.37 17.34 -5.55
C ASP A 48 5.52 16.60 -4.22
N PRO A 49 4.96 15.38 -4.08
CA PRO A 49 4.97 14.67 -2.81
C PRO A 49 6.37 14.20 -2.38
N THR A 50 7.33 14.02 -3.30
CA THR A 50 8.66 13.50 -2.94
C THR A 50 9.40 14.38 -1.95
N PRO A 51 9.80 15.61 -2.33
CA PRO A 51 10.70 16.40 -1.52
C PRO A 51 10.06 16.75 -0.18
N THR A 52 8.74 17.01 -0.18
CA THR A 52 7.99 17.32 1.03
C THR A 52 7.97 16.15 2.01
N LEU A 53 7.71 14.93 1.54
CA LEU A 53 7.75 13.75 2.40
C LEU A 53 9.18 13.41 2.85
N ILE A 54 10.23 13.76 2.08
CA ILE A 54 11.64 13.52 2.46
C ILE A 54 11.96 14.39 3.65
N GLN A 55 11.62 15.68 3.52
CA GLN A 55 11.81 16.65 4.58
C GLN A 55 11.01 16.26 5.83
N LEU A 56 9.74 15.90 5.67
CA LEU A 56 8.88 15.49 6.78
C LEU A 56 9.45 14.26 7.50
N LYS A 57 9.86 13.23 6.75
CA LYS A 57 10.51 12.05 7.33
C LYS A 57 11.78 12.41 8.08
N GLN A 58 12.62 13.29 7.54
CA GLN A 58 13.85 13.73 8.21
C GLN A 58 13.55 14.48 9.51
N GLN A 59 12.55 15.36 9.51
CA GLN A 59 12.10 16.09 10.70
C GLN A 59 11.56 15.15 11.78
N LEU A 60 10.84 14.11 11.38
CA LEU A 60 10.22 13.15 12.29
C LEU A 60 11.12 11.96 12.62
N SER A 61 12.31 11.84 12.01
CA SER A 61 13.18 10.65 12.13
C SER A 61 13.70 10.39 13.55
N THR A 62 13.63 11.37 14.44
CA THR A 62 13.94 11.20 15.87
C THR A 62 12.87 10.42 16.62
N HIS A 63 11.70 10.24 16.02
CA HIS A 63 10.55 9.55 16.58
C HIS A 63 10.19 8.35 15.72
N ASN A 64 10.22 7.15 16.31
CA ASN A 64 9.76 5.94 15.62
C ASN A 64 8.23 5.92 15.47
N ARG A 65 7.52 6.55 16.42
CA ARG A 65 6.07 6.75 16.37
C ARG A 65 5.70 8.22 16.51
N VAL A 66 4.76 8.66 15.68
CA VAL A 66 4.38 10.07 15.51
C VAL A 66 2.99 10.28 16.11
N SER A 67 2.88 11.21 17.05
CA SER A 67 1.62 11.62 17.68
C SER A 67 0.94 12.76 16.92
N SER A 68 -0.36 12.99 17.15
CA SER A 68 -1.11 14.04 16.45
C SER A 68 -0.54 15.45 16.67
N PRO A 69 -0.11 15.86 17.88
CA PRO A 69 0.50 17.17 18.07
C PRO A 69 1.79 17.36 17.26
N LEU A 70 2.66 16.35 17.26
CA LEU A 70 3.93 16.38 16.52
C LEU A 70 3.68 16.45 15.00
N LEU A 71 2.69 15.70 14.51
CA LEU A 71 2.27 15.73 13.11
C LEU A 71 1.64 17.07 12.73
N ALA A 72 0.81 17.64 13.61
CA ALA A 72 0.17 18.93 13.42
C ALA A 72 1.20 20.05 13.26
N ASP A 73 2.22 20.07 14.11
CA ASP A 73 3.31 21.04 14.05
C ASP A 73 4.14 20.86 12.77
N SER A 74 4.43 19.62 12.39
CA SER A 74 5.28 19.31 11.22
C SER A 74 4.59 19.66 9.89
N LEU A 75 3.30 19.37 9.77
CA LEU A 75 2.50 19.70 8.57
C LEU A 75 1.82 21.09 8.65
N GLN A 76 1.99 21.78 9.78
CA GLN A 76 1.30 23.05 10.08
C GLN A 76 -0.22 22.96 9.89
N ILE A 77 -0.84 21.87 10.35
CA ILE A 77 -2.29 21.63 10.32
C ILE A 77 -2.87 21.78 11.73
N SER A 78 -4.20 21.80 11.87
CA SER A 78 -4.82 21.73 13.19
C SER A 78 -4.63 20.33 13.79
N THR A 79 -4.56 20.26 15.12
CA THR A 79 -4.46 18.99 15.85
C THR A 79 -5.62 18.04 15.53
N ASP A 80 -6.82 18.57 15.31
CA ASP A 80 -7.98 17.76 14.91
C ASP A 80 -7.80 17.10 13.54
N HIS A 81 -7.20 17.81 12.57
CA HIS A 81 -6.85 17.21 11.28
C HIS A 81 -5.75 16.14 11.43
N ALA A 82 -4.77 16.36 12.31
CA ALA A 82 -3.74 15.36 12.58
C ALA A 82 -4.32 14.11 13.23
N ARG A 83 -5.27 14.24 14.17
CA ARG A 83 -6.00 13.10 14.75
C ARG A 83 -6.79 12.34 13.69
N LEU A 84 -7.51 13.06 12.82
CA LEU A 84 -8.22 12.43 11.71
C LEU A 84 -7.28 11.63 10.81
N ILE A 85 -6.06 12.12 10.55
CA ILE A 85 -5.04 11.37 9.80
C ILE A 85 -4.66 10.07 10.52
N LEU A 86 -4.41 10.11 11.84
CA LEU A 86 -4.03 8.92 12.60
C LEU A 86 -5.19 7.92 12.72
N ASP A 87 -6.41 8.38 12.97
CA ASP A 87 -7.60 7.53 13.05
C ASP A 87 -7.90 6.84 11.71
N THR A 88 -7.77 7.58 10.62
CA THR A 88 -7.99 7.02 9.28
C THR A 88 -6.87 6.07 8.89
N LEU A 89 -5.61 6.39 9.21
CA LEU A 89 -4.49 5.46 9.06
C LEU A 89 -4.75 4.16 9.82
N ALA A 90 -5.16 4.23 11.09
CA ALA A 90 -5.50 3.05 11.90
C ALA A 90 -6.54 2.15 11.22
N SER A 91 -7.53 2.74 10.53
CA SER A 91 -8.57 1.98 9.82
C SER A 91 -8.11 1.30 8.52
N VAL A 92 -6.99 1.72 7.94
CA VAL A 92 -6.48 1.19 6.65
C VAL A 92 -5.17 0.43 6.76
N LEU A 93 -4.59 0.29 7.96
CA LEU A 93 -3.38 -0.51 8.20
C LEU A 93 -3.60 -1.98 7.79
N HIS A 94 -2.51 -2.66 7.43
CA HIS A 94 -2.55 -4.07 7.01
C HIS A 94 -2.34 -5.04 8.17
N SER A 95 -1.75 -4.57 9.28
CA SER A 95 -1.41 -5.40 10.43
C SER A 95 -2.34 -5.10 11.60
N ASP A 96 -3.21 -6.05 11.92
CA ASP A 96 -4.07 -6.00 13.12
C ASP A 96 -3.27 -6.04 14.42
N SER A 97 -1.97 -6.34 14.34
CA SER A 97 -1.08 -6.35 15.49
C SER A 97 -0.56 -4.96 15.85
N ASP A 98 -0.71 -3.95 14.97
CA ASP A 98 -0.20 -2.61 15.28
C ASP A 98 -0.95 -2.00 16.47
N PRO A 99 -0.22 -1.45 17.47
CA PRO A 99 -0.80 -0.76 18.61
C PRO A 99 -1.83 0.32 18.26
N LEU A 100 -1.65 1.02 17.13
CA LEU A 100 -2.55 2.09 16.69
C LEU A 100 -3.94 1.55 16.33
N VAL A 101 -4.01 0.34 15.77
CA VAL A 101 -5.29 -0.31 15.40
C VAL A 101 -6.09 -0.70 16.66
N LYS A 102 -5.39 -1.05 17.74
CA LYS A 102 -6.00 -1.46 19.02
C LYS A 102 -6.27 -0.29 19.96
N ALA A 103 -5.68 0.86 19.69
CA ALA A 103 -5.81 2.04 20.53
C ALA A 103 -7.24 2.58 20.53
N ARG A 104 -7.71 3.02 21.70
CA ARG A 104 -8.93 3.82 21.79
C ARG A 104 -8.64 5.25 21.33
N SER A 105 -9.67 5.99 20.92
CA SER A 105 -9.51 7.37 20.41
C SER A 105 -8.77 8.32 21.38
N ASP A 106 -8.90 8.10 22.69
CA ASP A 106 -8.18 8.83 23.74
C ASP A 106 -6.69 8.45 23.89
N GLU A 107 -6.31 7.28 23.39
CA GLU A 107 -4.96 6.71 23.52
C GLU A 107 -4.10 6.91 22.26
N VAL A 108 -4.71 7.33 21.14
CA VAL A 108 -4.04 7.54 19.84
C VAL A 108 -2.80 8.41 19.95
N ASP A 109 -2.87 9.49 20.73
CA ASP A 109 -1.75 10.42 20.93
C ASP A 109 -0.60 9.81 21.75
N SER A 110 -0.90 8.84 22.62
CA SER A 110 0.10 8.13 23.44
C SER A 110 0.79 7.02 22.67
N VAL A 111 0.06 6.36 21.77
CA VAL A 111 0.56 5.25 20.95
C VAL A 111 1.32 5.75 19.73
N GLY A 112 0.73 6.68 18.97
CA GLY A 112 1.28 7.22 17.73
C GLY A 112 1.34 6.22 16.57
N ALA A 113 1.48 6.75 15.35
CA ALA A 113 1.63 5.96 14.14
C ALA A 113 3.09 5.67 13.81
N ASP A 114 3.39 4.48 13.28
CA ASP A 114 4.71 4.20 12.72
C ASP A 114 5.02 5.20 11.59
N LEU A 115 6.21 5.80 11.64
CA LEU A 115 6.63 6.82 10.69
C LEU A 115 6.55 6.32 9.24
N ARG A 116 6.81 5.03 9.01
CA ARG A 116 6.88 4.43 7.68
C ARG A 116 5.50 4.33 7.06
N ASP A 117 4.54 3.80 7.82
CA ASP A 117 3.15 3.69 7.41
C ASP A 117 2.52 5.08 7.23
N LEU A 118 2.85 6.03 8.11
CA LEU A 118 2.40 7.42 7.98
C LEU A 118 2.90 8.08 6.70
N ILE A 119 4.18 7.91 6.34
CA ILE A 119 4.73 8.48 5.11
C ILE A 119 4.08 7.84 3.87
N LEU A 120 3.82 6.52 3.90
CA LEU A 120 3.09 5.83 2.83
C LEU A 120 1.64 6.34 2.72
N PHE A 121 0.97 6.55 3.85
CA PHE A 121 -0.39 7.10 3.89
C PHE A 121 -0.47 8.51 3.32
N LEU A 122 0.44 9.39 3.73
CA LEU A 122 0.50 10.78 3.24
C LEU A 122 0.81 10.85 1.75
N TYR A 123 1.61 9.92 1.25
CA TYR A 123 1.91 9.79 -0.17
C TYR A 123 0.67 9.49 -1.02
N ILE A 124 -0.18 8.56 -0.57
CA ILE A 124 -1.42 8.20 -1.28
C ILE A 124 -2.41 9.35 -1.36
N GLN A 125 -2.33 10.36 -0.49
CA GLN A 125 -3.21 11.53 -0.54
C GLN A 125 -3.11 12.29 -1.88
N SER A 126 -2.03 12.09 -2.64
CA SER A 126 -1.86 12.63 -4.00
C SER A 126 -2.54 11.82 -5.11
N TYR A 127 -3.07 10.64 -4.80
CA TYR A 127 -3.72 9.74 -5.74
C TYR A 127 -5.04 10.34 -6.25
N LYS A 128 -5.24 10.22 -7.57
CA LYS A 128 -6.48 10.68 -8.24
C LYS A 128 -7.27 9.46 -8.69
N LYS A 129 -8.45 9.28 -8.09
CA LYS A 129 -9.40 8.23 -8.47
C LYS A 129 -9.81 8.37 -9.94
N LEU A 130 -10.05 7.24 -10.59
CA LEU A 130 -10.64 7.24 -11.93
C LEU A 130 -12.02 7.88 -11.86
N LEU A 131 -12.25 8.87 -12.72
CA LEU A 131 -13.58 9.44 -12.90
C LEU A 131 -14.37 8.60 -13.91
N PRO A 132 -15.68 8.38 -13.69
CA PRO A 132 -16.54 7.78 -14.70
C PRO A 132 -16.46 8.58 -16.00
N ARG A 133 -16.00 7.94 -17.07
CA ARG A 133 -15.85 8.59 -18.38
C ARG A 133 -17.24 8.72 -19.01
N THR A 134 -17.68 9.94 -19.26
CA THR A 134 -18.84 10.18 -20.13
C THR A 134 -18.42 9.89 -21.58
N HIS A 135 -19.17 9.03 -22.27
CA HIS A 135 -18.90 8.74 -23.67
C HIS A 135 -19.26 9.97 -24.53
N LYS A 136 -18.38 10.37 -25.47
CA LYS A 136 -18.61 11.53 -26.36
C LYS A 136 -19.83 11.35 -27.28
N ASP A 137 -20.26 10.11 -27.51
CA ASP A 137 -21.30 9.83 -28.51
C ASP A 137 -22.70 9.64 -27.90
N ALA A 138 -22.89 9.92 -26.60
CA ALA A 138 -24.23 9.82 -25.97
C ALA A 138 -25.25 10.80 -26.57
N ALA A 139 -24.79 11.89 -27.21
CA ALA A 139 -25.66 12.84 -27.92
C ALA A 139 -26.08 12.35 -29.32
N ALA A 140 -25.39 11.36 -29.90
CA ALA A 140 -25.64 10.90 -31.27
C ALA A 140 -26.76 9.84 -31.38
N VAL A 141 -27.38 9.45 -30.27
CA VAL A 141 -28.48 8.46 -30.21
C VAL A 141 -29.76 9.09 -29.64
N ALA A 142 -29.92 10.41 -29.80
CA ALA A 142 -31.17 11.12 -29.42
C ALA A 142 -32.19 11.20 -30.57
N ASP A 143 -31.81 10.89 -31.82
CA ASP A 143 -32.64 11.10 -33.01
C ASP A 143 -33.25 9.82 -33.58
N VAL A 144 -33.99 9.07 -32.76
CA VAL A 144 -35.03 8.15 -33.27
C VAL A 144 -36.26 8.28 -32.38
N TRP A 145 -36.98 9.39 -32.53
CA TRP A 145 -38.33 9.51 -31.98
C TRP A 145 -39.32 8.89 -32.97
N PRO A 146 -40.20 7.95 -32.57
CA PRO A 146 -41.41 7.72 -33.34
C PRO A 146 -42.31 8.95 -33.17
N SER A 147 -42.64 9.55 -34.30
CA SER A 147 -43.49 10.72 -34.45
C SER A 147 -44.76 10.67 -33.59
N THR A 148 -45.09 11.81 -33.00
CA THR A 148 -46.40 12.09 -32.41
C THR A 148 -47.49 12.07 -33.48
N SER A 149 -48.47 11.18 -33.35
CA SER A 149 -49.79 11.27 -34.02
C SER A 149 -50.78 10.44 -33.19
N ALA A 150 -51.51 11.03 -32.24
CA ALA A 150 -52.77 11.76 -32.41
C ALA A 150 -53.97 10.85 -32.77
N PHE A 151 -54.46 10.02 -31.83
CA PHE A 151 -55.88 9.67 -31.67
C PHE A 151 -56.09 8.93 -30.32
N ASP A 152 -56.98 9.49 -29.49
CA ASP A 152 -57.76 8.91 -28.37
C ASP A 152 -57.04 8.01 -27.33
N GLY A 153 -57.02 8.32 -26.03
CA GLY A 153 -58.17 8.66 -25.19
C GLY A 153 -58.34 7.55 -24.15
N TYR A 154 -58.24 7.89 -22.85
CA TYR A 154 -58.49 7.04 -21.67
C TYR A 154 -57.46 5.94 -21.34
N LEU A 155 -56.67 6.16 -20.28
CA LEU A 155 -56.78 5.45 -18.98
C LEU A 155 -55.54 5.74 -18.12
N SER A 156 -55.79 6.27 -16.93
CA SER A 156 -54.86 6.30 -15.80
C SER A 156 -54.36 4.90 -15.44
N ALA A 157 -53.06 4.73 -15.17
CA ALA A 157 -52.51 3.95 -14.05
C ALA A 157 -50.98 3.90 -14.14
N LEU A 158 -50.33 3.99 -12.99
CA LEU A 158 -48.89 3.97 -12.73
C LEU A 158 -48.09 2.95 -13.55
N SER A 159 -46.88 3.32 -13.99
CA SER A 159 -45.78 2.37 -14.12
C SER A 159 -44.46 2.99 -13.63
N PRO A 160 -43.88 2.48 -12.52
CA PRO A 160 -42.62 2.93 -11.97
C PRO A 160 -41.50 2.20 -12.71
N LEU A 161 -40.76 2.89 -13.59
CA LEU A 161 -39.45 2.48 -14.16
C LEU A 161 -39.13 3.41 -15.34
N GLN A 162 -38.89 4.69 -15.06
CA GLN A 162 -38.08 5.51 -15.97
C GLN A 162 -36.68 5.64 -15.38
N LEU A 163 -36.03 4.48 -15.28
CA LEU A 163 -34.59 4.38 -15.10
C LEU A 163 -33.99 4.72 -16.48
N VAL A 164 -33.90 6.02 -16.75
CA VAL A 164 -33.08 6.57 -17.83
C VAL A 164 -31.73 5.90 -17.70
N ARG A 165 -31.41 5.03 -18.67
CA ARG A 165 -30.13 4.34 -18.77
C ARG A 165 -29.04 5.38 -19.00
N SER A 166 -28.52 5.92 -17.90
CA SER A 166 -27.27 6.65 -17.89
C SER A 166 -26.17 5.70 -18.34
N ASN A 167 -25.79 5.76 -19.61
CA ASN A 167 -24.60 5.09 -20.18
C ASN A 167 -23.29 5.74 -19.66
N SER A 168 -23.23 6.08 -18.37
CA SER A 168 -21.97 6.35 -17.69
C SER A 168 -21.41 4.99 -17.27
N ARG A 169 -20.52 4.42 -18.09
CA ARG A 169 -19.79 3.21 -17.69
C ARG A 169 -19.00 3.57 -16.43
N ARG A 170 -19.46 3.09 -15.27
CA ARG A 170 -18.64 3.14 -14.04
C ARG A 170 -17.38 2.30 -14.32
N PRO A 171 -16.19 2.75 -13.89
CA PRO A 171 -14.99 1.92 -13.98
C PRO A 171 -15.27 0.54 -13.39
N SER A 172 -14.80 -0.52 -14.05
CA SER A 172 -14.87 -1.85 -13.47
C SER A 172 -13.84 -1.97 -12.35
N GLN A 173 -14.02 -2.94 -11.45
CA GLN A 173 -13.04 -3.23 -10.40
C GLN A 173 -11.64 -3.53 -10.98
N ALA A 174 -11.57 -4.17 -12.15
CA ALA A 174 -10.32 -4.42 -12.86
C ALA A 174 -9.67 -3.12 -13.39
N ASP A 175 -10.47 -2.19 -13.91
CA ASP A 175 -9.98 -0.88 -14.38
C ASP A 175 -9.38 -0.06 -13.22
N GLU A 176 -10.02 -0.10 -12.04
CA GLU A 176 -9.54 0.58 -10.84
C GLU A 176 -8.22 -0.03 -10.34
N GLU A 177 -8.14 -1.36 -10.26
CA GLU A 177 -6.93 -2.09 -9.87
C GLU A 177 -5.77 -1.81 -10.84
N ALA A 178 -6.01 -1.83 -12.15
CA ALA A 178 -5.02 -1.47 -13.15
C ALA A 178 -4.54 -0.01 -13.03
N HIS A 179 -5.44 0.93 -12.71
CA HIS A 179 -5.07 2.34 -12.49
C HIS A 179 -4.29 2.55 -11.19
N GLN A 180 -4.65 1.85 -10.12
CA GLN A 180 -3.89 1.84 -8.87
C GLN A 180 -2.49 1.27 -9.08
N LEU A 181 -2.37 0.12 -9.76
CA LEU A 181 -1.07 -0.46 -10.12
C LEU A 181 -0.28 0.45 -11.06
N SER A 182 -0.93 1.14 -11.98
CA SER A 182 -0.27 2.12 -12.86
C SER A 182 0.21 3.34 -12.08
N TYR A 183 -0.57 3.83 -11.11
CA TYR A 183 -0.15 4.88 -10.19
C TYR A 183 1.05 4.43 -9.36
N LEU A 184 0.97 3.24 -8.78
CA LEU A 184 2.08 2.65 -8.01
C LEU A 184 3.29 2.46 -8.91
N LYS A 185 3.19 1.86 -10.10
CA LYS A 185 4.30 1.74 -11.06
C LYS A 185 4.92 3.07 -11.46
N LYS A 186 4.09 4.11 -11.61
CA LYS A 186 4.55 5.47 -11.96
C LYS A 186 5.27 6.15 -10.80
N SER A 187 4.93 5.76 -9.58
CA SER A 187 5.24 6.51 -8.37
C SER A 187 6.09 5.69 -7.36
N THR A 188 6.35 4.41 -7.64
CA THR A 188 7.22 3.45 -6.91
C THR A 188 8.66 3.94 -6.77
N TRP A 189 9.07 4.88 -7.62
CA TRP A 189 10.37 5.57 -7.57
C TRP A 189 10.53 6.53 -6.39
N LEU A 190 9.48 7.26 -6.00
CA LEU A 190 9.57 8.29 -4.96
C LEU A 190 9.77 7.68 -3.57
N THR A 191 8.94 6.68 -3.25
CA THR A 191 8.95 5.96 -1.98
C THR A 191 10.27 5.22 -1.77
N PHE A 192 10.93 4.80 -2.85
CA PHE A 192 12.25 4.16 -2.81
C PHE A 192 13.38 5.13 -2.41
N SER A 193 13.37 6.36 -2.93
CA SER A 193 14.36 7.41 -2.59
C SER A 193 14.15 8.01 -1.19
N LEU A 194 12.89 8.14 -0.78
CA LEU A 194 12.46 8.61 0.54
C LEU A 194 12.90 7.70 1.68
N PHE A 195 12.88 6.39 1.44
CA PHE A 195 12.96 5.42 2.52
C PHE A 195 14.39 4.95 2.82
N TRP A 196 15.24 4.82 1.81
CA TRP A 196 16.56 4.20 1.97
C TRP A 196 17.70 5.13 2.40
N GLN A 197 17.52 6.45 2.31
CA GLN A 197 18.63 7.40 2.52
C GLN A 197 18.96 7.72 4.00
N SER A 198 18.08 7.50 4.98
CA SER A 198 18.39 7.88 6.38
C SER A 198 19.38 6.94 7.09
N LEU A 199 19.57 5.69 6.64
CA LEU A 199 20.48 4.73 7.32
C LEU A 199 21.93 4.71 6.79
N TRP A 200 22.24 5.18 5.57
CA TRP A 200 23.63 5.39 5.14
C TRP A 200 24.33 6.49 5.95
N LYS A 201 23.63 7.61 6.22
CA LYS A 201 24.23 8.77 6.88
C LYS A 201 24.74 8.51 8.31
N ALA A 202 24.32 7.43 8.97
CA ALA A 202 24.85 7.04 10.27
C ALA A 202 26.18 6.27 10.19
N LYS A 203 26.45 5.52 9.11
CA LYS A 203 27.69 4.76 8.93
C LYS A 203 28.82 5.53 8.23
N GLU A 204 28.49 6.59 7.48
CA GLU A 204 29.48 7.38 6.73
C GLU A 204 30.23 8.42 7.60
N LYS A 205 29.75 8.74 8.82
CA LYS A 205 30.56 9.53 9.76
C LYS A 205 31.73 8.75 10.37
N GLU A 206 31.75 7.41 10.26
CA GLU A 206 32.83 6.58 10.81
C GLU A 206 33.81 6.01 9.77
N LYS A 207 33.50 6.00 8.46
CA LYS A 207 34.41 5.41 7.45
C LYS A 207 34.46 6.16 6.12
N GLU A 208 35.48 7.01 6.03
CA GLU A 208 36.36 7.28 4.89
C GLU A 208 35.88 7.07 3.44
N LYS A 209 36.05 8.12 2.63
CA LYS A 209 36.90 8.14 1.43
C LYS A 209 37.13 6.77 0.75
N GLU A 210 36.17 6.21 0.02
CA GLU A 210 36.49 5.43 -1.18
C GLU A 210 35.28 5.21 -2.11
N LYS A 211 35.53 5.47 -3.39
CA LYS A 211 34.89 4.91 -4.60
C LYS A 211 33.43 5.29 -4.91
N GLU A 212 33.35 6.20 -5.86
CA GLU A 212 32.15 6.79 -6.44
C GLU A 212 31.30 5.86 -7.35
N LYS A 213 31.65 4.58 -7.50
CA LYS A 213 30.99 3.64 -8.43
C LYS A 213 30.03 2.64 -7.78
N GLU A 214 29.94 2.59 -6.46
CA GLU A 214 29.07 1.66 -5.69
C GLU A 214 27.86 2.35 -5.03
N LYS A 215 27.48 3.55 -5.47
CA LYS A 215 26.40 4.33 -4.82
C LYS A 215 25.02 3.65 -4.84
N SER A 216 24.75 2.74 -5.78
CA SER A 216 23.51 1.96 -5.83
C SER A 216 23.58 0.63 -5.06
N LEU A 217 24.78 0.19 -4.67
CA LEU A 217 25.00 -1.03 -3.87
C LEU A 217 24.92 -0.79 -2.37
N TRP A 218 24.87 0.46 -1.93
CA TRP A 218 24.84 0.75 -0.50
C TRP A 218 23.44 0.69 0.13
N PHE A 219 22.38 0.98 -0.62
CA PHE A 219 21.05 1.06 -0.02
C PHE A 219 20.53 -0.34 0.23
N VAL A 220 20.32 -0.67 1.52
CA VAL A 220 19.83 -1.99 1.93
C VAL A 220 18.52 -1.83 2.68
N LEU A 221 17.60 -2.74 2.40
CA LEU A 221 16.25 -2.79 2.92
C LEU A 221 16.14 -3.97 3.89
N SER A 222 15.79 -3.70 5.15
CA SER A 222 15.52 -4.74 6.15
C SER A 222 14.18 -5.43 5.88
N MET A 223 14.04 -6.69 6.28
CA MET A 223 12.76 -7.41 6.16
C MET A 223 11.58 -6.61 6.75
N GLU A 224 11.75 -6.02 7.93
CA GLU A 224 10.72 -5.18 8.56
C GLU A 224 10.33 -3.97 7.69
N GLY A 225 11.31 -3.25 7.13
CA GLY A 225 11.05 -2.13 6.22
C GLY A 225 10.31 -2.54 4.95
N PHE A 226 10.43 -3.80 4.55
CA PHE A 226 9.81 -4.36 3.35
C PHE A 226 8.34 -4.70 3.63
N GLU A 227 8.05 -5.23 4.82
CA GLU A 227 6.67 -5.51 5.26
C GLU A 227 5.79 -4.26 5.29
N HIS A 228 6.33 -3.08 5.59
CA HIS A 228 5.56 -1.84 5.54
C HIS A 228 5.02 -1.52 4.13
N LEU A 229 5.65 -2.02 3.06
CA LEU A 229 5.07 -1.92 1.70
C LEU A 229 3.76 -2.69 1.58
N GLY A 230 3.49 -3.61 2.52
CA GLY A 230 2.25 -4.34 2.72
C GLY A 230 1.07 -3.40 2.95
N PHE A 231 1.32 -2.16 3.35
CA PHE A 231 0.30 -1.12 3.39
C PHE A 231 -0.34 -0.88 2.01
N LEU A 232 0.46 -0.90 0.94
CA LEU A 232 0.04 -0.59 -0.44
C LEU A 232 -0.22 -1.84 -1.28
N LEU A 233 0.51 -2.92 -1.02
CA LEU A 233 0.62 -4.09 -1.88
C LEU A 233 0.31 -5.35 -1.09
N GLN A 234 -0.33 -6.32 -1.73
CA GLN A 234 -0.58 -7.63 -1.16
C GLN A 234 -0.34 -8.73 -2.21
N PHE A 235 0.05 -9.91 -1.76
CA PHE A 235 0.18 -11.11 -2.57
C PHE A 235 -0.91 -12.12 -2.20
N GLY A 236 -1.60 -12.65 -3.20
CA GLY A 236 -2.65 -13.66 -3.01
C GLY A 236 -3.74 -13.57 -4.07
N ASP A 237 -4.43 -14.69 -4.29
CA ASP A 237 -5.61 -14.74 -5.16
C ASP A 237 -6.85 -14.34 -4.36
N LYS A 238 -7.93 -13.93 -5.03
CA LYS A 238 -9.17 -13.50 -4.37
C LYS A 238 -9.75 -14.65 -3.54
N GLY A 239 -9.54 -14.59 -2.22
CA GLY A 239 -10.06 -15.57 -1.25
C GLY A 239 -9.04 -16.57 -0.69
N SER A 240 -7.74 -16.44 -1.00
CA SER A 240 -6.68 -17.21 -0.32
C SER A 240 -6.14 -16.47 0.91
N GLU A 241 -5.51 -17.19 1.84
CA GLU A 241 -4.73 -16.57 2.93
C GLU A 241 -3.70 -15.59 2.35
N VAL A 242 -3.63 -14.40 2.92
CA VAL A 242 -2.72 -13.33 2.49
C VAL A 242 -1.29 -13.75 2.85
N VAL A 243 -0.44 -13.89 1.84
CA VAL A 243 0.98 -14.20 2.02
C VAL A 243 1.71 -12.90 2.35
N THR A 244 2.56 -12.90 3.38
CA THR A 244 3.35 -11.69 3.71
C THR A 244 4.33 -11.39 2.57
N LEU A 245 4.72 -10.12 2.44
CA LEU A 245 5.62 -9.72 1.36
C LEU A 245 6.95 -10.48 1.42
N SER A 246 7.53 -10.63 2.62
CA SER A 246 8.77 -11.35 2.85
C SER A 246 8.70 -12.82 2.48
N GLN A 247 7.53 -13.45 2.63
CA GLN A 247 7.32 -14.85 2.25
C GLN A 247 7.23 -15.02 0.74
N ALA A 248 6.63 -14.04 0.04
CA ALA A 248 6.58 -14.02 -1.41
C ALA A 248 7.94 -13.70 -2.05
N ALA A 249 8.79 -12.93 -1.36
CA ALA A 249 10.05 -12.44 -1.90
C ALA A 249 11.21 -13.44 -1.82
N PRO A 250 11.96 -13.66 -2.91
CA PRO A 250 13.02 -14.67 -2.95
C PRO A 250 14.25 -14.32 -2.10
N PHE A 251 14.41 -13.05 -1.71
CA PHE A 251 15.56 -12.55 -0.94
C PHE A 251 15.36 -12.62 0.58
N PHE A 252 14.14 -12.90 1.08
CA PHE A 252 13.85 -13.10 2.50
C PHE A 252 13.26 -14.48 2.84
N ALA A 253 12.78 -15.23 1.83
CA ALA A 253 12.06 -16.49 1.98
C ALA A 253 12.81 -17.66 2.68
N ASN A 254 14.10 -17.49 3.01
CA ASN A 254 14.92 -18.51 3.70
C ASN A 254 15.52 -18.02 5.02
N SER A 255 14.95 -16.95 5.60
CA SER A 255 15.43 -16.45 6.89
C SER A 255 15.04 -17.44 7.99
N ASP A 256 16.05 -18.07 8.60
CA ASP A 256 15.89 -18.95 9.76
C ASP A 256 15.13 -18.21 10.88
N PRO A 257 14.08 -18.78 11.50
CA PRO A 257 13.39 -18.15 12.64
C PRO A 257 14.34 -17.72 13.78
N ASP A 258 15.48 -18.40 13.93
CA ASP A 258 16.48 -18.13 14.95
C ASP A 258 17.55 -17.11 14.51
N MET A 259 17.54 -16.63 13.25
CA MET A 259 18.53 -15.68 12.72
C MET A 259 17.88 -14.51 11.94
N PRO A 260 18.22 -13.25 12.25
CA PRO A 260 17.61 -12.10 11.56
C PRO A 260 17.93 -12.12 10.06
N ALA A 261 16.91 -11.90 9.24
CA ALA A 261 17.00 -11.83 7.79
C ALA A 261 18.09 -10.85 7.34
N VAL A 262 18.98 -11.29 6.44
CA VAL A 262 20.01 -10.42 5.86
C VAL A 262 19.31 -9.33 5.04
N PRO A 263 19.56 -8.04 5.32
CA PRO A 263 18.97 -6.97 4.55
C PRO A 263 19.27 -7.10 3.04
N ALA A 264 18.27 -6.87 2.19
CA ALA A 264 18.36 -7.04 0.75
C ALA A 264 18.75 -5.73 0.04
N PRO A 265 19.60 -5.77 -1.00
CA PRO A 265 19.93 -4.59 -1.80
C PRO A 265 18.66 -3.95 -2.37
N ALA A 266 18.52 -2.65 -2.18
CA ALA A 266 17.31 -1.94 -2.56
C ALA A 266 17.04 -2.08 -4.07
N THR A 267 18.07 -2.04 -4.91
CA THR A 267 17.93 -2.22 -6.37
C THR A 267 17.28 -3.55 -6.72
N GLN A 268 17.71 -4.63 -6.07
CA GLN A 268 17.13 -5.96 -6.25
C GLN A 268 15.65 -5.98 -5.87
N VAL A 269 15.29 -5.35 -4.74
CA VAL A 269 13.89 -5.29 -4.29
C VAL A 269 13.05 -4.45 -5.26
N HIS A 270 13.58 -3.32 -5.72
CA HIS A 270 12.90 -2.46 -6.70
C HIS A 270 12.61 -3.21 -8.01
N ASP A 271 13.61 -3.90 -8.54
CA ASP A 271 13.48 -4.61 -9.81
C ASP A 271 12.48 -5.76 -9.67
N TRP A 272 12.52 -6.47 -8.53
CA TRP A 272 11.56 -7.51 -8.22
C TRP A 272 10.12 -6.98 -8.14
N ILE A 273 9.86 -5.90 -7.38
CA ILE A 273 8.51 -5.31 -7.29
C ILE A 273 8.05 -4.80 -8.67
N SER A 274 8.93 -4.12 -9.40
CA SER A 274 8.61 -3.55 -10.71
C SER A 274 8.23 -4.63 -11.73
N GLN A 275 8.95 -5.75 -11.72
CA GLN A 275 8.63 -6.92 -12.55
C GLN A 275 7.28 -7.53 -12.15
N ASN A 276 7.00 -7.69 -10.86
CA ASN A 276 5.72 -8.22 -10.39
C ASN A 276 4.54 -7.29 -10.77
N ILE A 277 4.68 -5.97 -10.59
CA ILE A 277 3.64 -5.01 -11.00
C ILE A 277 3.45 -5.02 -12.52
N ALA A 278 4.54 -5.12 -13.30
CA ALA A 278 4.46 -5.22 -14.75
C ALA A 278 3.71 -6.49 -15.18
N SER A 279 4.04 -7.64 -14.58
CA SER A 279 3.38 -8.91 -14.83
C SER A 279 1.90 -8.89 -14.44
N ALA A 280 1.55 -8.28 -13.30
CA ALA A 280 0.16 -8.08 -12.91
C ALA A 280 -0.60 -7.15 -13.88
N LEU A 281 0.05 -6.10 -14.37
CA LEU A 281 -0.57 -5.20 -15.37
C LEU A 281 -0.84 -5.90 -16.71
N GLU A 282 0.03 -6.82 -17.13
CA GLU A 282 -0.20 -7.65 -18.33
C GLU A 282 -1.46 -8.52 -18.23
N THR A 283 -1.97 -8.79 -17.02
CA THR A 283 -3.22 -9.53 -16.85
C THR A 283 -4.48 -8.67 -17.10
N TYR A 284 -4.33 -7.34 -17.13
CA TYR A 284 -5.44 -6.39 -17.34
C TYR A 284 -5.49 -5.79 -18.75
N TYR A 285 -4.45 -5.99 -19.56
CA TYR A 285 -4.33 -5.48 -20.94
C TYR A 285 -4.43 -6.61 -21.97
#